data_AF-G0HNB2-F1
#
_entry.id   AF-G0HNB2-F1
#
_cell.length_a   1.000
_cell.length_b   1.000
_cell.length_c   1.000
_cell.angle_alpha   90.00
_cell.angle_beta   90.00
_cell.angle_gamma   90.00
#
_symmetry.space_group_name_H-M   'P 1'
#
loop_
_entity.id
_entity.type
_entity.pdbx_description
1 polymer ?
#
loop_
_entity_poly.entity_id
_entity_poly.type
_entity_poly.pdbx_seq_one_letter_code
_entity_poly.pdbx_strand_id
1 'polypeptide(L)'
;MRPKPLVVSFFILLAIFFYGIAAMSFGEKYTFFGYILVGSVHLLFAYGVWAGHETTVDLSAYIALLDLLFGLLWVMVGLSLPAVTLTLLSALILFVLMDEDVRIELKLP
;
A
#
# COMPACT_ATOMS: atom_id res chain seq x y z
N MET A 1 -12.76 -15.34 7.90
CA MET A 1 -12.95 -13.90 7.60
C MET A 1 -12.75 -13.73 6.11
N ARG A 2 -13.52 -12.88 5.40
CA ARG A 2 -13.32 -12.68 3.95
C ARG A 2 -12.07 -11.79 3.75
N PRO A 3 -11.00 -12.25 3.09
CA PRO A 3 -9.75 -11.51 2.95
C PRO A 3 -9.88 -10.30 2.01
N LYS A 4 -10.72 -10.40 0.97
CA LYS A 4 -10.93 -9.33 -0.02
C LYS A 4 -11.24 -7.95 0.59
N PRO A 5 -12.29 -7.77 1.43
CA PRO A 5 -12.57 -6.47 2.02
C PRO A 5 -11.44 -5.96 2.93
N LEU A 6 -10.69 -6.85 3.59
CA LEU A 6 -9.59 -6.47 4.46
C LEU A 6 -8.40 -5.93 3.65
N VAL A 7 -7.99 -6.66 2.60
CA VAL A 7 -6.89 -6.26 1.71
C VAL A 7 -7.25 -4.98 0.95
N VAL A 8 -8.50 -4.84 0.47
CA VAL A 8 -8.95 -3.63 -0.20
C VAL A 8 -8.96 -2.43 0.74
N SER A 9 -9.47 -2.60 1.97
CA SER A 9 -9.42 -1.54 2.99
C SER A 9 -7.97 -1.12 3.28
N PHE A 10 -7.04 -2.08 3.25
CA PHE A 10 -5.62 -1.83 3.44
C PHE A 10 -5.04 -0.87 2.40
N PHE A 11 -5.25 -1.18 1.12
CA PHE A 11 -4.79 -0.33 0.02
C PHE A 11 -5.46 1.04 0.03
N ILE A 12 -6.73 1.13 0.43
CA ILE A 12 -7.43 2.41 0.60
C ILE A 12 -6.78 3.23 1.73
N LEU A 13 -6.48 2.61 2.88
CA LEU A 13 -5.82 3.29 3.99
C LEU A 13 -4.43 3.79 3.61
N LEU A 14 -3.64 3.01 2.86
CA LEU A 14 -2.35 3.46 2.32
C LEU A 14 -2.51 4.64 1.35
N ALA A 15 -3.51 4.60 0.47
CA ALA A 15 -3.79 5.73 -0.41
C ALA A 15 -4.12 7.01 0.37
N ILE A 16 -5.00 6.91 1.38
CA ILE A 16 -5.34 8.04 2.26
C ILE A 16 -4.09 8.53 3.02
N PHE A 17 -3.25 7.62 3.50
CA PHE A 17 -2.01 7.95 4.19
C PHE A 17 -1.08 8.79 3.30
N PHE A 18 -0.82 8.35 2.06
CA PHE A 18 0.02 9.10 1.14
C PHE A 18 -0.61 10.42 0.69
N TYR A 19 -1.92 10.47 0.49
CA TYR A 19 -2.61 11.74 0.22
C TYR A 19 -2.57 12.70 1.41
N GLY A 20 -2.61 12.20 2.64
CA GLY A 20 -2.42 13.00 3.84
C GLY A 20 -1.05 13.65 3.88
N ILE A 21 0.00 12.88 3.56
CA ILE A 21 1.36 13.42 3.45
C ILE A 21 1.45 14.43 2.29
N ALA A 22 0.86 14.12 1.13
CA ALA A 22 0.82 15.06 0.01
C ALA A 22 0.17 16.40 0.43
N ALA A 23 -0.97 16.35 1.13
CA ALA A 23 -1.64 17.55 1.63
C ALA A 23 -0.78 18.36 2.60
N MET A 24 0.01 17.68 3.46
CA MET A 24 0.97 18.33 4.35
C MET A 24 2.17 18.95 3.62
N SER A 25 2.58 18.38 2.48
CA SER A 25 3.68 18.86 1.63
C SER A 25 3.23 19.87 0.57
N PHE A 26 2.08 20.52 0.77
CA PHE A 26 1.56 21.51 -0.16
C PHE A 26 2.52 22.70 -0.32
N GLY A 27 3.08 22.86 -1.52
CA GLY A 27 4.11 23.87 -1.84
C GLY A 27 5.44 23.27 -2.27
N GLU A 28 5.73 22.02 -1.90
CA GLU A 28 6.90 21.30 -2.38
C GLU A 28 6.57 20.51 -3.64
N LYS A 29 6.80 21.11 -4.82
CA LYS A 29 6.35 20.56 -6.12
C LYS A 29 6.65 19.06 -6.27
N TYR A 30 7.90 18.64 -6.10
CA TYR A 30 8.29 17.24 -6.32
C TYR A 30 7.73 16.30 -5.25
N THR A 31 7.79 16.69 -3.98
CA THR A 31 7.27 15.92 -2.85
C THR A 31 5.76 15.71 -2.96
N PHE A 32 5.01 16.78 -3.25
CA PHE A 32 3.57 16.78 -3.41
C PHE A 32 3.10 15.82 -4.51
N PHE A 33 3.64 15.99 -5.73
CA PHE A 33 3.26 15.15 -6.86
C PHE A 33 3.71 13.70 -6.68
N GLY A 34 4.86 13.48 -6.04
CA GLY A 34 5.35 12.14 -5.70
C GLY A 34 4.35 11.38 -4.84
N TYR A 35 3.90 11.97 -3.73
CA TYR A 35 2.94 11.32 -2.84
C TYR A 35 1.54 11.15 -3.44
N ILE A 36 1.09 12.07 -4.30
CA ILE A 36 -0.15 11.88 -5.07
C ILE A 36 -0.05 10.66 -5.98
N LEU A 37 1.08 10.52 -6.70
CA LEU A 37 1.29 9.38 -7.60
C LEU A 37 1.26 8.08 -6.80
N VAL A 38 1.99 8.00 -5.69
CA VAL A 38 2.04 6.80 -4.84
C VAL A 38 0.65 6.47 -4.29
N GLY A 39 -0.09 7.45 -3.77
CA GLY A 39 -1.46 7.24 -3.30
C GLY A 39 -2.42 6.75 -4.40
N SER A 40 -2.25 7.25 -5.62
CA SER A 40 -3.04 6.82 -6.79
C SER A 40 -2.74 5.38 -7.18
N VAL A 41 -1.47 4.96 -7.13
CA VAL A 41 -1.07 3.56 -7.35
C VAL A 41 -1.78 2.65 -6.36
N HIS A 42 -1.81 3.02 -5.08
CA HIS A 42 -2.51 2.23 -4.06
C HIS A 42 -4.02 2.12 -4.33
N LEU A 43 -4.68 3.18 -4.82
CA LEU A 43 -6.08 3.09 -5.25
C LEU A 43 -6.27 2.15 -6.45
N LEU A 44 -5.35 2.15 -7.42
CA LEU A 44 -5.39 1.21 -8.54
C LEU A 44 -5.28 -0.24 -8.05
N PHE A 45 -4.43 -0.50 -7.05
CA PHE A 45 -4.33 -1.82 -6.41
C PHE A 45 -5.60 -2.19 -5.65
N ALA A 46 -6.18 -1.26 -4.87
CA ALA A 46 -7.45 -1.49 -4.19
C ALA A 46 -8.56 -1.87 -5.20
N TYR A 47 -8.65 -1.15 -6.31
CA TYR A 47 -9.63 -1.42 -7.37
C TYR A 47 -9.38 -2.77 -8.05
N GLY A 48 -8.13 -3.07 -8.45
CA GLY A 48 -7.85 -4.34 -9.13
C GLY A 48 -8.01 -5.56 -8.22
N VAL A 49 -7.68 -5.46 -6.93
CA VAL A 49 -7.97 -6.52 -5.94
C VAL A 49 -9.48 -6.69 -5.75
N TRP A 50 -10.23 -5.59 -5.68
CA TRP A 50 -11.69 -5.65 -5.58
C TRP A 50 -12.31 -6.35 -6.78
N ALA A 51 -11.86 -6.00 -7.99
CA ALA A 51 -12.31 -6.57 -9.26
C ALA A 51 -11.80 -8.01 -9.53
N GLY A 52 -10.90 -8.54 -8.69
CA GLY A 52 -10.32 -9.88 -8.87
C GLY A 52 -9.33 -9.98 -10.03
N HIS A 53 -8.69 -8.87 -10.43
CA HIS A 53 -7.70 -8.89 -11.50
C HIS A 53 -6.43 -9.63 -11.07
N GLU A 54 -6.15 -10.76 -11.71
CA GLU A 54 -5.03 -11.64 -11.34
C GLU A 54 -3.69 -10.90 -11.30
N THR A 55 -3.38 -10.11 -12.32
CA THR A 55 -2.14 -9.34 -12.39
C THR A 55 -2.00 -8.36 -11.23
N THR A 56 -3.08 -7.69 -10.84
CA THR A 56 -3.04 -6.74 -9.71
C THR A 56 -2.84 -7.47 -8.39
N VAL A 57 -3.50 -8.63 -8.21
CA VAL A 57 -3.33 -9.46 -7.01
C VAL A 57 -1.90 -9.98 -6.90
N ASP A 58 -1.31 -10.48 -7.99
CA ASP A 58 0.05 -11.02 -7.96
C ASP A 58 1.10 -9.92 -7.73
N LEU A 59 0.90 -8.75 -8.34
CA LEU A 59 1.77 -7.59 -8.14
C LEU A 59 1.65 -6.97 -6.74
N SER A 60 0.53 -7.19 -6.04
CA SER A 60 0.25 -6.54 -4.75
C SER A 60 1.27 -6.87 -3.67
N ALA A 61 1.79 -8.10 -3.66
CA ALA A 61 2.84 -8.52 -2.73
C ALA A 61 4.16 -7.77 -2.98
N TYR A 62 4.49 -7.52 -4.25
CA TYR A 62 5.70 -6.77 -4.61
C TYR A 62 5.58 -5.29 -4.25
N ILE A 63 4.40 -4.69 -4.40
CA ILE A 63 4.15 -3.32 -3.94
C ILE A 63 4.27 -3.24 -2.42
N ALA A 64 3.65 -4.16 -1.68
CA ALA A 64 3.77 -4.21 -0.23
C ALA A 64 5.23 -4.37 0.23
N LEU A 65 6.02 -5.19 -0.46
CA LEU A 65 7.46 -5.32 -0.21
C LEU A 65 8.19 -4.01 -0.48
N LEU A 66 7.88 -3.33 -1.60
CA LEU A 66 8.49 -2.05 -1.94
C LEU A 66 8.19 -1.00 -0.87
N ASP A 67 6.95 -0.91 -0.41
CA ASP A 67 6.56 0.01 0.66
C ASP A 67 7.26 -0.31 1.98
N LEU A 68 7.43 -1.60 2.31
CA LEU A 68 8.19 -2.03 3.48
C LEU A 68 9.64 -1.57 3.40
N LEU A 69 10.29 -1.77 2.24
CA LEU A 69 11.66 -1.32 2.02
C LEU A 69 11.76 0.21 2.12
N PHE A 70 10.82 0.96 1.55
CA PHE A 70 10.78 2.41 1.70
C PHE A 70 10.54 2.86 3.14
N GLY A 71 9.64 2.21 3.86
CA GLY A 71 9.40 2.46 5.28
C GLY A 71 10.68 2.26 6.10
N LEU A 72 11.39 1.16 5.89
CA LEU A 72 12.67 0.87 6.56
C LEU A 72 13.74 1.90 6.20
N LEU A 73 13.90 2.24 4.92
CA LEU A 73 14.82 3.28 4.47
C LEU A 73 14.50 4.63 5.12
N TRP A 74 13.22 4.98 5.21
CA TRP A 74 12.78 6.21 5.84
C TRP A 74 13.10 6.20 7.35
N VAL A 75 12.84 5.08 8.05
CA VAL A 75 13.23 4.92 9.46
C VAL A 75 14.74 5.11 9.66
N MET A 76 15.57 4.61 8.74
CA MET A 76 17.03 4.77 8.79
C MET A 76 17.49 6.22 8.58
N VAL A 77 16.78 6.99 7.74
CA VAL A 77 17.09 8.42 7.52
C VAL A 77 16.60 9.28 8.68
N GLY A 78 15.44 8.95 9.27
CA GLY A 78 14.89 9.65 10.40
C GLY A 78 13.66 8.96 10.98
N LEU A 79 13.71 8.69 12.29
CA LEU A 79 12.58 8.09 12.99
C LEU A 79 11.43 9.09 13.06
N SER A 80 10.36 8.80 12.34
CA SER A 80 9.14 9.59 12.30
C SER A 80 7.92 8.70 12.32
N LEU A 81 6.79 9.23 12.80
CA LEU A 81 5.54 8.47 12.87
C LEU A 81 5.12 7.92 11.48
N PRO A 82 5.19 8.68 10.36
CA PRO A 82 4.87 8.16 9.04
C PRO A 82 5.75 6.97 8.63
N ALA A 83 7.06 7.03 8.90
CA ALA A 83 7.99 5.96 8.55
C ALA A 83 7.67 4.66 9.29
N VAL A 84 7.39 4.75 10.59
CA VAL A 84 7.00 3.60 11.42
C VAL A 84 5.65 3.04 10.97
N THR A 85 4.66 3.92 10.73
CA THR A 85 3.33 3.53 10.27
C THR A 85 3.40 2.81 8.92
N LEU A 86 4.12 3.36 7.94
CA LEU A 86 4.31 2.73 6.63
C LEU A 86 4.95 1.35 6.80
N THR A 87 6.06 1.27 7.53
CA THR A 87 6.79 0.00 7.76
C THR A 87 5.87 -1.08 8.35
N LEU A 88 5.14 -0.76 9.42
CA LEU A 88 4.25 -1.71 10.09
C LEU A 88 3.09 -2.14 9.21
N LEU A 89 2.47 -1.17 8.54
CA LEU A 89 1.38 -1.45 7.62
C LEU A 89 1.85 -2.38 6.50
N SER A 90 2.93 -2.00 5.81
CA SER A 90 3.49 -2.78 4.70
C SER A 90 3.90 -4.19 5.14
N ALA A 91 4.47 -4.36 6.34
CA ALA A 91 4.79 -5.67 6.88
C ALA A 91 3.54 -6.55 7.11
N LEU A 92 2.48 -5.98 7.68
CA LEU A 92 1.24 -6.71 7.96
C LEU A 92 0.56 -7.17 6.67
N ILE A 93 0.42 -6.29 5.68
CA ILE A 93 -0.22 -6.65 4.43
C ILE A 93 0.66 -7.60 3.60
N LEU A 94 1.98 -7.42 3.63
CA LEU A 94 2.89 -8.36 2.99
C LEU A 94 2.75 -9.75 3.60
N PHE A 95 2.68 -9.87 4.92
CA PHE A 95 2.47 -11.15 5.60
C PHE A 95 1.18 -11.84 5.13
N VAL A 96 0.08 -11.09 5.02
CA VAL A 96 -1.19 -11.61 4.50
C VAL A 96 -1.09 -12.00 3.02
N LEU A 97 -0.41 -11.19 2.21
CA LEU A 97 -0.26 -11.43 0.77
C LEU A 97 0.77 -12.49 0.42
N MET A 98 1.63 -12.92 1.36
CA MET A 98 2.54 -14.04 1.16
C MET A 98 1.80 -15.38 1.12
N ASP A 99 0.66 -15.48 1.79
CA ASP A 99 -0.22 -16.65 1.74
C ASP A 99 -0.84 -16.81 0.34
N GLU A 100 -0.56 -17.94 -0.29
CA GLU A 100 -1.04 -18.25 -1.64
C GLU A 100 -2.55 -18.49 -1.67
N ASP A 101 -3.13 -19.10 -0.62
CA ASP A 101 -4.56 -19.35 -0.53
C ASP A 101 -5.34 -18.03 -0.47
N VAL A 102 -4.79 -17.05 0.26
CA VAL A 102 -5.33 -15.68 0.29
C VAL A 102 -5.30 -15.07 -1.11
N ARG A 103 -4.16 -15.14 -1.82
CA ARG A 103 -4.07 -14.60 -3.19
C ARG A 103 -5.03 -15.28 -4.16
N ILE A 104 -5.23 -16.59 -4.05
CA ILE A 104 -6.21 -17.32 -4.86
C ILE A 104 -7.63 -16.82 -4.56
N GLU A 105 -7.99 -16.64 -3.29
CA GLU A 105 -9.31 -16.13 -2.90
C GLU A 105 -9.55 -14.69 -3.41
N LEU A 106 -8.51 -13.85 -3.44
CA LEU A 106 -8.60 -12.48 -3.98
C LEU A 106 -8.89 -12.42 -5.49
N LYS A 107 -8.52 -13.45 -6.25
CA LYS A 107 -8.76 -13.55 -7.70
C LYS A 107 -10.20 -13.94 -8.04
N LEU A 108 -10.95 -14.47 -7.08
CA LEU A 108 -12.35 -14.81 -7.27
C LEU A 108 -13.20 -13.54 -7.35
N PRO A 109 -14.21 -13.46 -8.24
CA PRO A 109 -15.09 -12.30 -8.37
C PRO A 109 -15.91 -12.04 -7.10
#